data_AF-A0A2E0BGP7-F1
#
_entry.id   AF-A0A2E0BGP7-F1
#
_cell.length_a   1.000
_cell.length_b   1.000
_cell.length_c   1.000
_cell.angle_alpha   90.00
_cell.angle_beta   90.00
_cell.angle_gamma   90.00
#
_symmetry.space_group_name_H-M   'P 1'
#
loop_
_entity.id
_entity.type
_entity.pdbx_description
1 polymer ?
#
loop_
_entity_poly.entity_id
_entity_poly.type
_entity_poly.pdbx_seq_one_letter_code
_entity_poly.pdbx_strand_id
1 'polypeptide(L)'
;MKKIFFSLLISALAFTSCEKSDSPVFQFTIQVVDENGIPIQNATVQATAPVVNSIPDFNGQTGIDGIMTDIDGVSLFEYNMPAVLQVTAQKGNNPPAVFGCGYIKLEADSVVNMKIVVLPYVVGVAGC
;
A
#
# COMPACT_ATOMS: atom_id res chain seq x y z
N MET A 1 59.64 47.11 -6.16
CA MET A 1 58.31 46.79 -5.59
C MET A 1 57.57 46.01 -6.65
N LYS A 2 57.56 44.68 -6.53
CA LYS A 2 57.29 43.76 -7.64
C LYS A 2 56.37 42.65 -7.14
N LYS A 3 55.19 42.58 -7.77
CA LYS A 3 54.28 41.43 -7.90
C LYS A 3 53.80 40.80 -6.58
N ILE A 4 52.56 41.06 -6.20
CA ILE A 4 51.58 40.08 -5.68
C ILE A 4 50.22 40.81 -5.73
N PHE A 5 49.47 40.62 -6.81
CA PHE A 5 48.06 41.04 -6.89
C PHE A 5 47.39 40.17 -7.95
N PHE A 6 47.36 38.85 -7.72
CA PHE A 6 46.58 37.94 -8.55
C PHE A 6 46.40 36.60 -7.83
N SER A 7 45.59 36.57 -6.77
CA SER A 7 45.09 35.30 -6.25
C SER A 7 43.90 35.55 -5.33
N LEU A 8 42.70 35.64 -5.90
CA LEU A 8 41.45 35.33 -5.20
C LEU A 8 40.30 35.31 -6.23
N LEU A 9 40.35 34.37 -7.17
CA LEU A 9 39.25 34.14 -8.10
C LEU A 9 39.06 32.66 -8.43
N ILE A 10 39.11 31.78 -7.42
CA ILE A 10 38.55 30.42 -7.51
C ILE A 10 38.06 30.06 -6.11
N SER A 11 36.82 30.40 -5.77
CA SER A 11 36.07 29.70 -4.70
C SER A 11 34.59 30.10 -4.76
N ALA A 12 33.94 29.78 -5.88
CA ALA A 12 32.49 29.88 -6.00
C ALA A 12 31.93 28.76 -6.89
N LEU A 13 32.56 27.58 -6.86
CA LEU A 13 31.85 26.34 -7.17
C LEU A 13 31.02 26.02 -5.93
N ALA A 14 29.96 26.80 -5.75
CA ALA A 14 28.90 26.50 -4.82
C ALA A 14 28.44 25.08 -5.17
N PHE A 15 28.55 24.21 -4.17
CA PHE A 15 28.03 22.86 -4.15
C PHE A 15 26.55 22.92 -4.54
N THR A 16 26.25 22.73 -5.83
CA THR A 16 24.93 22.28 -6.25
C THR A 16 24.87 20.81 -5.86
N SER A 17 24.72 20.57 -4.56
CA SER A 17 24.28 19.28 -4.07
C SER A 17 22.93 19.07 -4.72
N CYS A 18 22.92 18.25 -5.76
CA CYS A 18 21.69 17.71 -6.32
C CYS A 18 21.10 16.86 -5.17
N GLU A 19 20.29 17.47 -4.30
CA GLU A 19 19.46 16.71 -3.40
C GLU A 19 18.63 15.80 -4.30
N LYS A 20 18.92 14.50 -4.22
CA LYS A 20 18.11 13.49 -4.86
C LYS A 20 16.73 13.67 -4.24
N SER A 21 15.77 14.18 -5.02
CA SER A 21 14.39 14.29 -4.56
C SER A 21 14.00 12.93 -4.00
N ASP A 22 13.48 12.89 -2.78
CA ASP A 22 13.02 11.64 -2.19
C ASP A 22 12.08 10.94 -3.18
N SER A 23 12.28 9.63 -3.38
CA SER A 23 11.38 8.85 -4.22
C SER A 23 9.97 8.92 -3.60
N PRO A 24 8.92 9.12 -4.40
CA PRO A 24 7.55 9.19 -3.87
C PRO A 24 7.20 7.90 -3.11
N VAL A 25 6.53 8.06 -1.97
CA VAL A 25 6.07 6.93 -1.16
C VAL A 25 4.59 6.68 -1.42
N PHE A 26 4.20 5.43 -1.60
CA PHE A 26 2.82 5.04 -1.85
C PHE A 26 2.31 4.24 -0.67
N GLN A 27 1.38 4.80 0.10
CA GLN A 27 0.90 4.16 1.32
C GLN A 27 -0.58 3.77 1.24
N PHE A 28 -0.95 2.69 1.91
CA PHE A 28 -2.35 2.28 1.98
C PHE A 28 -2.70 1.52 3.26
N THR A 29 -3.99 1.54 3.58
CA THR A 29 -4.61 0.76 4.66
C THR A 29 -5.84 0.04 4.10
N ILE A 30 -6.18 -1.12 4.66
CA ILE A 30 -7.37 -1.89 4.28
C ILE A 30 -8.18 -2.21 5.52
N GLN A 31 -9.47 -1.85 5.49
CA GLN A 31 -10.46 -2.23 6.48
C GLN A 31 -11.49 -3.16 5.84
N VAL A 32 -11.82 -4.26 6.51
CA VAL A 32 -12.85 -5.21 6.10
C VAL A 32 -14.08 -5.07 6.99
N VAL A 33 -15.24 -4.92 6.38
CA VAL A 33 -16.54 -4.78 7.06
C VAL A 33 -17.61 -5.64 6.41
N ASP A 34 -18.71 -5.90 7.12
CA ASP A 34 -19.94 -6.42 6.53
C ASP A 34 -20.76 -5.32 5.83
N GLU A 35 -21.92 -5.70 5.28
CA GLU A 35 -22.88 -4.79 4.62
C GLU A 35 -23.43 -3.68 5.53
N ASN A 36 -23.37 -3.86 6.84
CA ASN A 36 -23.80 -2.88 7.84
C ASN A 36 -22.64 -2.00 8.33
N GLY A 37 -21.43 -2.19 7.80
CA GLY A 37 -20.24 -1.47 8.20
C GLY A 37 -19.60 -2.00 9.50
N ILE A 38 -20.01 -3.16 10.00
CA ILE A 38 -19.43 -3.79 11.19
C ILE A 38 -18.08 -4.41 10.81
N PRO A 39 -17.00 -4.12 11.55
CA PRO A 39 -15.70 -4.71 11.28
C PRO A 39 -15.69 -6.24 11.33
N ILE A 40 -15.02 -6.86 10.36
CA ILE A 40 -14.83 -8.31 10.32
C ILE A 40 -13.45 -8.66 10.86
N GLN A 41 -13.41 -9.32 12.02
CA GLN A 41 -12.18 -9.86 12.62
C GLN A 41 -11.77 -11.18 11.96
N ASN A 42 -10.46 -11.47 11.93
CA ASN A 42 -9.86 -12.72 11.44
C ASN A 42 -10.29 -13.05 10.00
N ALA A 43 -10.44 -12.05 9.15
CA ALA A 43 -10.49 -12.23 7.71
C ALA A 43 -9.07 -12.26 7.15
N THR A 44 -8.79 -13.16 6.23
CA THR A 44 -7.56 -13.14 5.44
C THR A 44 -7.72 -12.10 4.35
N VAL A 45 -6.73 -11.22 4.21
CA VAL A 45 -6.69 -10.17 3.19
C VAL A 45 -5.43 -10.32 2.36
N GLN A 46 -5.59 -10.22 1.04
CA GLN A 46 -4.49 -10.18 0.09
C GLN A 46 -4.64 -8.98 -0.84
N ALA A 47 -3.57 -8.20 -1.02
CA ALA A 47 -3.49 -7.11 -1.99
C ALA A 47 -2.33 -7.36 -2.96
N THR A 48 -2.64 -7.56 -4.24
CA THR A 48 -1.69 -7.98 -5.28
C THR A 48 -1.94 -7.20 -6.57
N ALA A 49 -0.90 -6.98 -7.39
CA ALA A 49 -1.13 -6.46 -8.74
C ALA A 49 -1.84 -7.53 -9.61
N PRO A 50 -2.86 -7.17 -10.42
CA PRO A 50 -3.66 -8.14 -11.19
C PRO A 50 -2.93 -8.66 -12.45
N VAL A 51 -1.73 -9.20 -12.27
CA VAL A 51 -0.88 -9.78 -13.31
C VAL A 51 -0.20 -11.05 -12.78
N VAL A 52 0.12 -11.99 -13.67
CA VAL A 52 0.85 -13.20 -13.28
C VAL A 52 2.23 -12.86 -12.71
N ASN A 53 2.63 -13.54 -11.62
CA ASN A 53 3.90 -13.29 -10.91
C ASN A 53 4.05 -11.82 -10.44
N SER A 54 2.98 -11.24 -9.88
CA SER A 54 2.99 -9.89 -9.35
C SER A 54 4.09 -9.69 -8.30
N ILE A 55 4.84 -8.61 -8.42
CA ILE A 55 5.86 -8.20 -7.44
C ILE A 55 5.23 -7.73 -6.12
N PRO A 56 4.20 -6.84 -6.11
CA PRO A 56 3.52 -6.53 -4.86
C PRO A 56 2.58 -7.68 -4.49
N ASP A 57 2.80 -8.27 -3.33
CA ASP A 57 1.96 -9.31 -2.73
C ASP A 57 1.92 -9.09 -1.21
N PHE A 58 0.93 -8.31 -0.77
CA PHE A 58 0.71 -7.99 0.64
C PHE A 58 -0.34 -8.93 1.19
N ASN A 59 -0.04 -9.59 2.32
CA ASN A 59 -0.92 -10.57 2.95
C ASN A 59 -1.03 -10.28 4.44
N GLY A 60 -2.23 -10.46 5.00
CA GLY A 60 -2.46 -10.21 6.42
C GLY A 60 -3.80 -10.74 6.90
N GLN A 61 -4.06 -10.49 8.18
CA GLN A 61 -5.33 -10.82 8.82
C GLN A 61 -5.90 -9.61 9.54
N THR A 62 -7.22 -9.53 9.62
CA THR A 62 -7.88 -8.40 10.29
C THR A 62 -7.98 -8.55 11.80
N GLY A 63 -7.75 -7.46 12.52
CA GLY A 63 -8.00 -7.34 13.96
C GLY A 63 -9.49 -7.15 14.31
N ILE A 64 -9.77 -6.87 15.59
CA ILE A 64 -11.15 -6.58 16.07
C ILE A 64 -11.78 -5.34 15.41
N ASP A 65 -10.94 -4.44 14.92
CA ASP A 65 -11.27 -3.20 14.21
C ASP A 65 -11.45 -3.40 12.70
N GLY A 66 -11.27 -4.64 12.22
CA GLY A 66 -11.35 -4.99 10.81
C GLY A 66 -10.17 -4.50 9.99
N ILE A 67 -9.16 -3.89 10.60
CA ILE A 67 -7.98 -3.40 9.91
C ILE A 67 -7.04 -4.56 9.64
N MET A 68 -6.60 -4.69 8.39
CA MET A 68 -5.59 -5.67 8.00
C MET A 68 -4.26 -5.35 8.67
N THR A 69 -3.66 -6.38 9.26
CA THR A 69 -2.30 -6.36 9.80
C THR A 69 -1.54 -7.56 9.27
N ASP A 70 -0.28 -7.38 8.87
CA ASP A 70 0.59 -8.49 8.48
C ASP A 70 1.17 -9.26 9.69
N ILE A 71 2.07 -10.21 9.41
CA ILE A 71 2.70 -11.04 10.44
C ILE A 71 3.63 -10.24 11.38
N ASP A 72 4.14 -9.10 10.92
CA ASP A 72 5.05 -8.24 11.66
C ASP A 72 4.31 -7.16 12.46
N GLY A 73 2.97 -7.10 12.35
CA GLY A 73 2.15 -6.12 13.05
C GLY A 73 1.94 -4.81 12.27
N VAL A 74 2.26 -4.77 10.97
CA VAL A 74 2.12 -3.57 10.13
C VAL A 74 0.71 -3.47 9.57
N SER A 75 0.08 -2.31 9.72
CA SER A 75 -1.25 -1.98 9.17
C SER A 75 -1.25 -0.81 8.18
N LEU A 76 -0.13 -0.09 8.09
CA LEU A 76 0.14 0.93 7.08
C LEU A 76 1.18 0.37 6.12
N PHE A 77 0.72 -0.09 4.97
CA PHE A 77 1.58 -0.72 3.97
C PHE A 77 2.20 0.35 3.07
N GLU A 78 3.45 0.12 2.68
CA GLU A 78 4.19 1.01 1.80
C GLU A 78 4.66 0.29 0.54
N TYR A 79 4.63 1.01 -0.57
CA TYR A 79 5.20 0.59 -1.83
C TYR A 79 5.97 1.76 -2.47
N ASN A 80 6.95 1.43 -3.29
CA ASN A 80 7.88 2.41 -3.87
C ASN A 80 7.56 2.76 -5.34
N MET A 81 6.46 2.24 -5.88
CA MET A 81 6.04 2.45 -7.26
C MET A 81 4.53 2.69 -7.35
N PRO A 82 4.06 3.43 -8.36
CA PRO A 82 2.62 3.53 -8.61
C PRO A 82 2.06 2.14 -8.98
N ALA A 83 0.94 1.77 -8.36
CA ALA A 83 0.28 0.49 -8.62
C ALA A 83 -1.24 0.60 -8.49
N VAL A 84 -1.94 -0.31 -9.18
CA VAL A 84 -3.32 -0.66 -8.88
C VAL A 84 -3.31 -2.08 -8.33
N LEU A 85 -3.73 -2.25 -7.08
CA LEU A 85 -3.77 -3.55 -6.43
C LEU A 85 -5.20 -4.07 -6.43
N GLN A 86 -5.37 -5.33 -6.79
CA GLN A 86 -6.57 -6.09 -6.48
C GLN A 86 -6.49 -6.54 -5.03
N VAL A 87 -7.50 -6.18 -4.26
CA VAL A 87 -7.64 -6.55 -2.86
C VAL A 87 -8.74 -7.59 -2.74
N THR A 88 -8.45 -8.71 -2.10
CA THR A 88 -9.43 -9.74 -1.74
C THR A 88 -9.46 -9.91 -0.24
N ALA A 89 -10.66 -10.10 0.32
CA ALA A 89 -10.86 -10.39 1.73
C ALA A 89 -11.83 -11.57 1.87
N GLN A 90 -11.46 -12.54 2.70
CA GLN A 90 -12.28 -13.73 2.92
C GLN A 90 -12.21 -14.20 4.36
N LYS A 91 -13.30 -14.79 4.84
CA LYS A 91 -13.37 -15.41 6.18
C LYS A 91 -14.17 -16.69 6.11
N GLY A 92 -13.75 -17.69 6.88
CA GLY A 92 -14.35 -19.02 6.95
C GLY A 92 -13.41 -20.10 6.40
N ASN A 93 -13.98 -21.27 6.12
CA ASN A 93 -13.22 -22.42 5.61
C ASN A 93 -13.18 -22.41 4.07
N ASN A 94 -13.10 -23.59 3.45
CA ASN A 94 -13.20 -23.76 2.00
C ASN A 94 -14.50 -24.51 1.66
N PRO A 95 -15.49 -23.88 1.01
CA PRO A 95 -15.50 -22.48 0.54
C PRO A 95 -15.61 -21.46 1.69
N PRO A 96 -15.19 -20.20 1.47
CA PRO A 96 -15.29 -19.16 2.49
C PRO A 96 -16.76 -18.90 2.84
N ALA A 97 -17.01 -18.42 4.06
CA ALA A 97 -18.35 -18.04 4.50
C ALA A 97 -18.74 -16.66 3.96
N VAL A 98 -17.77 -15.76 3.89
CA VAL A 98 -17.92 -14.42 3.29
C VAL A 98 -16.72 -14.11 2.40
N PHE A 99 -16.98 -13.34 1.35
CA PHE A 99 -15.97 -12.90 0.40
C PHE A 99 -16.27 -11.47 -0.05
N GLY A 100 -15.24 -10.69 -0.27
CA GLY A 100 -15.33 -9.36 -0.84
C GLY A 100 -14.02 -9.02 -1.54
N CYS A 101 -14.09 -8.09 -2.49
CA CYS A 101 -12.90 -7.62 -3.17
C CYS A 101 -13.10 -6.25 -3.81
N GLY A 102 -12.00 -5.66 -4.27
CA GLY A 102 -11.99 -4.41 -4.99
C GLY A 102 -10.62 -4.06 -5.55
N TYR A 103 -10.49 -2.86 -6.09
CA TYR A 103 -9.22 -2.34 -6.60
C TYR A 103 -8.85 -1.05 -5.89
N ILE A 104 -7.61 -0.94 -5.44
CA ILE A 104 -7.03 0.28 -4.87
C ILE A 104 -5.97 0.82 -5.82
N LYS A 105 -6.11 2.08 -6.21
CA LYS A 105 -5.06 2.82 -6.92
C LYS A 105 -4.23 3.55 -5.87
N LEU A 106 -2.92 3.29 -5.85
CA LEU A 106 -2.01 3.99 -4.95
C LEU A 106 -1.75 5.42 -5.44
N GLU A 107 -1.61 6.34 -4.49
CA GLU A 107 -1.35 7.76 -4.74
C GLU A 107 -0.01 8.14 -4.12
N ALA A 108 0.78 8.93 -4.85
CA ALA A 108 2.08 9.38 -4.38
C ALA A 108 1.92 10.32 -3.18
N ASP A 109 2.75 10.11 -2.15
CA ASP A 109 2.86 10.91 -0.94
C ASP A 109 1.52 11.06 -0.19
N SER A 110 0.68 10.02 -0.28
CA SER A 110 -0.66 9.95 0.30
C SER A 110 -0.94 8.56 0.87
N VAL A 111 -1.85 8.52 1.85
CA VAL A 111 -2.38 7.29 2.43
C VAL A 111 -3.76 7.00 1.84
N VAL A 112 -3.85 5.97 1.00
CA VAL A 112 -5.12 5.53 0.45
C VAL A 112 -5.80 4.57 1.43
N ASN A 113 -6.97 4.94 1.95
CA ASN A 113 -7.73 4.13 2.88
C ASN A 113 -8.81 3.35 2.11
N MET A 114 -8.68 2.04 2.03
CA MET A 114 -9.65 1.18 1.36
C MET A 114 -10.57 0.48 2.36
N LYS A 115 -11.86 0.44 2.03
CA LYS A 115 -12.85 -0.37 2.73
C LYS A 115 -13.35 -1.49 1.81
N ILE A 116 -13.18 -2.73 2.23
CA ILE A 116 -13.75 -3.90 1.57
C ILE A 116 -15.01 -4.34 2.31
N VAL A 117 -16.12 -4.36 1.59
CA VAL A 117 -17.38 -4.93 2.09
C VAL A 117 -17.42 -6.40 1.69
N VAL A 118 -17.55 -7.30 2.66
CA VAL A 118 -17.73 -8.73 2.40
C VAL A 118 -19.20 -9.10 2.46
N LEU A 119 -19.60 -10.01 1.58
CA LEU A 119 -20.94 -10.55 1.50
C LEU A 119 -20.91 -12.07 1.72
N PRO A 120 -22.04 -12.70 2.12
CA PRO A 120 -22.15 -14.14 2.14
C PRO A 120 -21.67 -14.76 0.83
N TYR A 121 -20.77 -15.74 0.91
CA TYR A 121 -20.20 -16.35 -0.26
C TYR A 121 -21.25 -17.19 -0.98
N VAL A 122 -21.41 -16.94 -2.28
CA VAL A 122 -22.26 -17.71 -3.17
C VAL A 122 -21.39 -18.24 -4.31
N VAL A 123 -21.35 -19.56 -4.45
CA VAL A 123 -20.58 -20.26 -5.49
C VAL A 123 -21.01 -19.73 -6.86
N GLY A 124 -20.04 -19.31 -7.68
CA GLY A 124 -20.29 -18.80 -9.04
C GLY A 124 -20.76 -17.35 -9.14
N VAL A 125 -20.88 -16.63 -8.01
CA VAL A 125 -21.29 -15.22 -7.97
C VAL A 125 -20.21 -14.31 -7.37
N ALA A 126 -19.31 -14.87 -6.56
CA ALA A 126 -18.20 -14.12 -5.98
C ALA A 126 -17.12 -13.85 -7.05
N GLY A 127 -16.99 -12.58 -7.46
CA GLY A 127 -15.95 -12.14 -8.39
C GLY A 127 -15.66 -10.64 -8.30
N CYS A 128 -14.41 -10.33 -8.62
CA CYS A 128 -13.94 -9.08 -9.20
C CYS A 128 -13.44 -9.45 -10.60
#